data_AF-A0A2S7J7X6-F1
#
_entry.id   AF-A0A2S7J7X6-F1
#
_cell.length_a   1.000
_cell.length_b   1.000
_cell.length_c   1.000
_cell.angle_alpha   90.00
_cell.angle_beta   90.00
_cell.angle_gamma   90.00
#
_symmetry.space_group_name_H-M   'P 1'
#
loop_
_entity.id
_entity.type
_entity.pdbx_description
1 polymer ?
#
loop_
_entity_poly.entity_id
_entity_poly.type
_entity_poly.pdbx_seq_one_letter_code
_entity_poly.pdbx_strand_id
1 'polypeptide(L)'
;MVPPVTELHLIPVNTNVHSVHRPDGAHVGNLKRIGAVWKFKAVGYDAGGGVEPGGGPLTEQHNMVFDAPDAQVVSARLGCWL
;
A
#
# COMPACT_ATOMS: atom_id res chain seq x y z
N MET A 1 -17.15 -10.52 -15.61
CA MET A 1 -16.52 -11.00 -14.37
C MET A 1 -15.49 -9.95 -13.99
N VAL A 2 -15.69 -9.24 -12.88
CA VAL A 2 -14.67 -8.31 -12.37
C VAL A 2 -13.55 -9.19 -11.80
N PRO A 3 -12.27 -8.97 -12.16
CA PRO A 3 -11.18 -9.73 -11.53
C PRO A 3 -11.27 -9.53 -10.01
N PRO A 4 -11.00 -10.58 -9.20
CA PRO A 4 -11.04 -10.43 -7.76
C PRO A 4 -10.03 -9.35 -7.36
N VAL A 5 -10.53 -8.32 -6.67
CA VAL A 5 -9.69 -7.26 -6.09
C VAL A 5 -9.24 -7.75 -4.72
N THR A 6 -7.93 -7.84 -4.51
CA THR A 6 -7.39 -8.18 -3.19
C THR A 6 -7.76 -7.09 -2.19
N GLU A 7 -8.45 -7.46 -1.11
CA GLU A 7 -8.75 -6.56 0.00
C GLU A 7 -7.45 -6.18 0.72
N LEU A 8 -7.25 -4.88 0.96
CA LEU A 8 -6.08 -4.35 1.63
C LEU A 8 -6.49 -3.71 2.96
N HIS A 9 -5.72 -4.01 3.99
CA HIS A 9 -5.92 -3.45 5.32
C HIS A 9 -4.95 -2.30 5.57
N LEU A 10 -5.45 -1.24 6.19
CA LEU A 10 -4.65 -0.11 6.64
C LEU A 10 -4.44 -0.21 8.15
N ILE A 11 -3.18 -0.25 8.57
CA ILE A 11 -2.82 -0.21 10.00
C ILE A 11 -2.21 1.16 10.28
N PRO A 12 -2.81 1.98 11.17
CA PRO A 12 -2.23 3.26 11.55
C PRO A 12 -0.86 3.07 12.21
N VAL A 13 0.16 3.74 11.67
CA VAL A 13 1.51 3.79 12.28
C VAL A 13 1.65 5.09 13.07
N ASN A 14 1.18 6.19 12.49
CA ASN A 14 1.04 7.50 13.14
C ASN A 14 0.06 8.37 12.35
N THR A 15 -0.14 9.62 12.77
CA THR A 15 -1.08 10.57 12.14
C THR A 15 -0.89 10.75 10.63
N ASN A 16 0.33 10.58 10.11
CA ASN A 16 0.68 10.82 8.71
C ASN A 16 1.09 9.56 7.96
N VAL A 17 1.01 8.37 8.58
CA VAL A 17 1.46 7.11 7.99
C VAL A 17 0.53 5.97 8.35
N HIS A 18 0.06 5.24 7.34
CA HIS A 18 -0.62 3.95 7.49
C HIS A 18 0.16 2.90 6.71
N SER A 19 0.46 1.75 7.33
CA SER A 19 0.99 0.60 6.60
C SER A 19 -0.14 -0.13 5.89
N VAL A 20 0.15 -0.66 4.70
CA VAL A 20 -0.80 -1.34 3.81
C VAL A 20 -0.45 -2.82 3.79
N HIS A 21 -1.41 -3.67 4.11
CA HIS A 21 -1.23 -5.11 4.25
C HIS A 21 -2.22 -5.89 3.40
N ARG A 22 -1.77 -7.03 2.86
CA ARG A 22 -2.63 -8.06 2.27
C ARG A 22 -3.42 -8.81 3.36
N PRO A 23 -4.45 -9.60 3.00
CA PRO A 23 -5.25 -10.35 3.98
C PRO A 23 -4.43 -11.40 4.75
N ASP A 24 -3.34 -11.89 4.16
CA ASP A 24 -2.38 -12.79 4.82
C ASP A 24 -1.41 -12.08 5.79
N GLY A 25 -1.56 -10.77 5.97
CA GLY A 25 -0.75 -9.94 6.86
C GLY A 25 0.51 -9.37 6.22
N ALA A 26 0.85 -9.76 4.98
CA ALA A 26 2.06 -9.26 4.34
C ALA A 26 1.99 -7.76 4.03
N HIS A 27 3.00 -7.03 4.46
CA HIS A 27 3.15 -5.60 4.20
C HIS A 27 3.61 -5.36 2.76
N VAL A 28 2.93 -4.47 2.04
CA VAL A 28 3.21 -4.15 0.62
C VAL A 28 3.58 -2.69 0.39
N GLY A 29 3.51 -1.85 1.41
CA GLY A 29 3.84 -0.44 1.31
C GLY A 29 3.13 0.42 2.35
N ASN A 30 3.35 1.72 2.29
CA ASN A 30 2.75 2.69 3.21
C ASN A 30 1.98 3.76 2.45
N LEU A 31 0.83 4.18 2.97
CA LEU A 31 0.31 5.50 2.68
C LEU A 31 1.02 6.52 3.57
N LYS A 32 1.71 7.48 2.95
CA LYS A 32 2.38 8.58 3.65
C LYS A 32 1.80 9.91 3.23
N ARG A 33 1.43 10.74 4.20
CA ARG A 33 1.04 12.12 3.97
C ARG A 33 2.28 12.98 3.76
N ILE A 34 2.35 13.66 2.61
CA ILE A 34 3.42 14.58 2.25
C ILE A 34 2.75 15.91 1.89
N GLY A 35 2.90 16.91 2.78
CA GLY A 35 2.10 18.13 2.73
C GLY A 35 0.61 17.81 2.90
N ALA A 36 -0.22 18.24 1.95
CA ALA A 36 -1.66 17.95 1.94
C ALA A 36 -2.03 16.61 1.28
N VAL A 37 -1.07 15.91 0.65
CA VAL A 37 -1.35 14.78 -0.26
C VAL A 37 -0.96 13.45 0.37
N TRP A 38 -1.81 12.43 0.25
CA TRP A 38 -1.43 11.06 0.59
C TRP A 38 -0.83 10.35 -0.63
N LYS A 39 0.32 9.71 -0.44
CA LYS A 39 1.00 8.94 -1.48
C LYS A 39 1.25 7.53 -1.02
N PHE A 40 0.96 6.56 -1.87
CA PHE A 40 1.42 5.19 -1.68
C PHE A 40 2.93 5.10 -1.93
N LYS A 41 3.61 4.42 -1.02
CA LYS A 41 5.04 4.15 -1.04
C LYS A 41 5.22 2.64 -0.96
N ALA A 42 5.38 2.02 -2.13
CA ALA A 42 5.66 0.59 -2.24
C ALA A 42 6.84 0.20 -1.36
N VAL A 43 6.73 -0.97 -0.73
CA VAL A 43 7.79 -1.59 0.06
C VAL A 43 7.84 -3.07 -0.30
N GLY A 44 9.02 -3.51 -0.76
CA GLY A 44 9.36 -4.90 -0.94
C GLY A 44 10.21 -5.42 0.22
N TYR A 45 10.44 -6.74 0.19
CA TYR A 45 11.33 -7.41 1.12
C TYR A 45 12.18 -8.41 0.35
N ASP A 46 13.49 -8.39 0.59
CA ASP A 46 14.40 -9.41 0.07
C ASP A 46 14.23 -10.76 0.80
N ALA A 47 14.94 -11.80 0.36
CA ALA A 47 14.87 -13.13 0.94
C ALA A 47 15.31 -13.20 2.42
N GLY A 48 16.08 -12.22 2.90
CA GLY A 48 16.50 -12.09 4.30
C GLY A 48 15.53 -11.24 5.14
N GLY A 49 14.44 -10.74 4.56
CA GLY A 49 13.52 -9.80 5.21
C GLY A 49 14.04 -8.36 5.25
N GLY A 50 15.10 -8.04 4.50
CA GLY A 50 15.60 -6.69 4.31
C GLY A 50 14.59 -5.85 3.52
N VAL A 51 14.37 -4.61 3.95
CA VAL A 51 13.41 -3.69 3.30
C VAL A 51 13.98 -3.21 1.97
N GLU A 52 13.17 -3.32 0.92
CA GLU A 52 13.45 -2.75 -0.41
C GLU A 52 12.50 -1.56 -0.68
N PRO A 53 12.94 -0.31 -0.45
CA PRO A 53 12.10 0.87 -0.66
C PRO A 53 11.73 1.03 -2.13
N GLY A 54 10.44 1.19 -2.42
CA GLY A 54 9.95 1.27 -3.79
C GLY A 54 9.86 -0.08 -4.51
N GLY A 55 10.32 -1.17 -3.90
CA GLY A 55 10.20 -2.53 -4.44
C GLY A 55 8.88 -3.22 -4.07
N GLY A 56 8.83 -4.52 -4.33
CA GLY A 56 7.70 -5.39 -3.99
C GLY A 56 6.61 -5.46 -5.06
N PRO A 57 5.48 -6.12 -4.76
CA PRO A 57 4.45 -6.44 -5.74
C PRO A 57 3.70 -5.22 -6.30
N LEU A 58 3.81 -4.06 -5.64
CA LEU A 58 3.16 -2.80 -6.05
C LEU A 58 4.15 -1.71 -6.47
N THR A 59 5.33 -2.10 -6.96
CA THR A 59 6.40 -1.18 -7.40
C THR A 59 5.89 -0.17 -8.43
N GLU A 60 5.13 -0.62 -9.43
CA GLU A 60 4.62 0.24 -10.52
C GLU A 60 3.56 1.25 -10.05
N GLN A 61 3.00 1.06 -8.86
CA GLN A 61 2.01 1.93 -8.25
C GLN A 61 2.66 2.89 -7.24
N HIS A 62 3.99 2.89 -7.11
CA HIS A 62 4.71 3.80 -6.24
C HIS A 62 4.37 5.26 -6.59
N ASN A 63 4.17 6.09 -5.55
CA ASN A 63 3.67 7.46 -5.64
C ASN A 63 2.20 7.63 -6.06
N MET A 64 1.41 6.57 -6.23
CA MET A 64 -0.03 6.73 -6.47
C MET A 64 -0.66 7.61 -5.37
N VAL A 65 -1.43 8.61 -5.79
CA VAL A 65 -2.02 9.62 -4.91
C VAL A 65 -3.40 9.20 -4.44
N PHE A 66 -3.70 9.47 -3.17
CA PHE A 66 -4.99 9.27 -2.53
C PHE A 66 -5.44 10.56 -1.83
N ASP A 67 -6.76 10.72 -1.67
CA ASP A 67 -7.34 11.85 -0.95
C ASP A 67 -7.27 11.65 0.56
N ALA A 68 -7.43 10.41 1.01
CA ALA A 68 -7.41 10.00 2.42
C ALA A 68 -6.92 8.54 2.56
N PRO A 69 -6.51 8.12 3.77
CA PRO A 69 -6.19 6.72 4.06
C PRO A 69 -7.47 5.91 4.24
N ASP A 70 -8.16 5.63 3.13
CA ASP A 70 -9.39 4.84 3.09
C ASP A 70 -9.12 3.43 2.55
N ALA A 71 -9.43 2.40 3.34
CA ALA A 71 -9.12 1.01 2.99
C ALA A 71 -9.90 0.51 1.77
N GLN A 72 -11.14 0.96 1.55
CA GLN A 72 -11.95 0.54 0.40
C GLN A 72 -11.39 1.15 -0.89
N VAL A 73 -11.07 2.45 -0.87
CA VAL A 73 -10.47 3.15 -2.02
C VAL A 73 -9.08 2.60 -2.33
N VAL A 74 -8.27 2.32 -1.31
CA VAL A 74 -6.95 1.69 -1.47
C VAL A 74 -7.08 0.31 -2.08
N SER A 75 -7.97 -0.53 -1.57
CA SER A 75 -8.22 -1.88 -2.11
C SER A 75 -8.65 -1.80 -3.58
N ALA A 76 -9.61 -0.95 -3.92
CA ALA A 76 -10.11 -0.80 -5.28
C ALA A 76 -9.01 -0.38 -6.28
N ARG A 77 -8.04 0.43 -5.85
CA ARG A 77 -7.00 1.00 -6.73
C ARG A 77 -5.69 0.22 -6.77
N LEU A 78 -5.32 -0.44 -5.67
CA LEU A 78 -4.08 -1.21 -5.56
C LEU A 78 -4.31 -2.72 -5.59
N GLY A 79 -5.42 -3.20 -5.04
CA GLY A 79 -5.74 -4.62 -4.93
C GLY A 79 -6.01 -5.32 -6.26
N CYS A 80 -6.23 -4.58 -7.34
CA CYS A 80 -6.35 -5.14 -8.69
C CYS A 80 -4.99 -5.50 -9.33
N TRP A 81 -3.88 -5.15 -8.68
CA TRP A 81 -2.51 -5.48 -9.08
C TRP A 81 -1.89 -6.62 -8.25
N LEU A 82 -2.69 -7.27 -7.39
CA LEU A 82 -2.28 -8.29 -6.43
C LEU A 82 -3.05 -9.59 -6.58
#